data_AF-A0A926DA54-F1
#
_entry.id   AF-A0A926DA54-F1
#
_cell.length_a   1.000
_cell.length_b   1.000
_cell.length_c   1.000
_cell.angle_alpha   90.00
_cell.angle_beta   90.00
_cell.angle_gamma   90.00
#
_symmetry.space_group_name_H-M   'P 1'
#
loop_
_entity.id
_entity.type
_entity.pdbx_description
1 polymer ?
#
loop_
_entity_poly.entity_id
_entity_poly.type
_entity_poly.pdbx_seq_one_letter_code
_entity_poly.pdbx_strand_id
1 'polypeptide(L)' 'MSQTQFAKELGVSYTSVNRWENGRSLPTKMMLLVIRSYCEEHHLEFSCEEVDCLS' A
#
# COMPACT_ATOMS: atom_id res chain seq x y z
N MET A 1 -3.37 -11.58 -7.95
CA MET A 1 -2.13 -11.48 -7.15
C MET A 1 -2.43 -11.90 -5.72
N SER A 2 -1.55 -12.65 -5.06
CA SER A 2 -1.74 -12.99 -3.63
C SER A 2 -1.15 -11.89 -2.73
N GLN A 3 -1.60 -11.79 -1.47
CA GLN A 3 -1.04 -10.86 -0.48
C GLN A 3 0.48 -10.97 -0.34
N THR A 4 1.02 -12.20 -0.36
CA THR A 4 2.46 -12.46 -0.25
C THR A 4 3.20 -11.96 -1.49
N GLN A 5 2.64 -12.18 -2.67
CA GLN A 5 3.23 -11.69 -3.92
C GLN A 5 3.19 -10.16 -3.96
N PHE A 6 2.07 -9.57 -3.57
CA PHE A 6 1.94 -8.11 -3.53
C PHE A 6 2.90 -7.48 -2.53
N ALA A 7 3.02 -8.07 -1.33
CA ALA A 7 3.97 -7.61 -0.33
C ALA A 7 5.42 -7.69 -0.85
N LYS A 8 5.76 -8.73 -1.61
CA LYS A 8 7.07 -8.86 -2.25
C LYS A 8 7.30 -7.77 -3.32
N GLU A 9 6.30 -7.49 -4.15
CA GLU A 9 6.36 -6.43 -5.17
C GLU A 9 6.52 -5.04 -4.53
N LEU A 10 5.83 -4.78 -3.41
CA LEU A 10 5.97 -3.55 -2.63
C LEU A 10 7.20 -3.53 -1.70
N GLY A 11 7.98 -4.60 -1.60
CA GLY A 11 9.13 -4.67 -0.68
C GLY A 11 8.77 -4.61 0.81
N VAL A 12 7.57 -5.05 1.19
CA VAL A 12 7.04 -5.01 2.56
C VAL A 12 6.71 -6.41 3.08
N SER A 13 6.39 -6.52 4.38
CA SER A 13 5.99 -7.81 4.94
C SER A 13 4.56 -8.18 4.53
N TYR A 14 4.30 -9.47 4.31
CA TYR A 14 2.95 -10.01 4.14
C TYR A 14 2.01 -9.55 5.27
N THR A 15 2.51 -9.55 6.52
CA THR A 15 1.73 -9.14 7.69
C THR A 15 1.28 -7.69 7.61
N SER A 16 2.09 -6.80 7.02
CA SER A 16 1.74 -5.39 6.81
C SER A 16 0.55 -5.25 5.86
N VAL A 17 0.59 -5.93 4.71
CA VAL A 17 -0.50 -5.95 3.73
C VAL A 17 -1.75 -6.59 4.34
N ASN A 18 -1.60 -7.74 4.99
CA ASN A 18 -2.72 -8.45 5.61
C ASN A 18 -3.42 -7.61 6.69
N ARG A 19 -2.69 -6.85 7.51
CA ARG A 19 -3.31 -5.96 8.51
C ARG A 19 -4.06 -4.81 7.86
N TRP A 20 -3.51 -4.20 6.81
CA TRP A 20 -4.17 -3.11 6.10
C TRP A 20 -5.45 -3.56 5.40
N GLU A 21 -5.41 -4.63 4.60
CA GLU A 21 -6.57 -5.12 3.86
C GLU A 21 -7.69 -5.63 4.79
N ASN A 22 -7.34 -6.12 5.98
CA ASN A 22 -8.33 -6.53 6.99
C ASN A 22 -8.76 -5.37 7.92
N GLY A 23 -8.39 -4.12 7.63
CA GLY A 23 -8.77 -2.94 8.42
C GLY A 23 -8.18 -2.93 9.84
N ARG A 24 -7.15 -3.72 10.11
CA ARG A 24 -6.47 -3.78 11.42
C ARG A 24 -5.47 -2.63 11.62
N SER A 25 -5.05 -1.98 10.54
CA SER A 25 -4.20 -0.79 10.57
C SER A 25 -4.37 0.02 9.30
N LEU A 26 -4.22 1.34 9.39
CA LEU A 26 -4.05 2.18 8.21
C LEU A 26 -2.62 2.05 7.66
N PRO A 27 -2.43 2.20 6.33
CA PRO A 27 -1.10 2.25 5.75
C PRO A 27 -0.38 3.50 6.24
N THR A 28 0.91 3.38 6.55
CA THR A 28 1.72 4.53 6.94
C THR A 28 2.02 5.41 5.73
N LYS A 29 2.46 6.65 5.97
CA LYS A 29 2.94 7.58 4.94
C LYS A 29 3.94 6.93 3.98
N MET A 30 4.90 6.17 4.51
CA MET A 30 5.87 5.44 3.69
C MET A 30 5.22 4.33 2.85
N MET A 31 4.28 3.59 3.41
CA MET A 31 3.54 2.56 2.67
C MET A 31 2.72 3.17 1.53
N LEU A 32 2.11 4.33 1.74
CA LEU A 32 1.36 5.03 0.71
C LEU A 32 2.25 5.54 -0.42
N LEU A 33 3.47 6.00 -0.12
CA LEU A 33 4.45 6.36 -1.14
C LEU A 33 4.88 5.15 -1.99
N VAL A 34 5.09 4.00 -1.34
CA VAL A 34 5.44 2.75 -2.00
C VAL A 34 4.29 2.25 -2.89
N ILE A 35 3.06 2.27 -2.38
CA ILE A 35 1.87 1.88 -3.16
C ILE A 35 1.65 2.84 -4.33
N ARG A 36 1.82 4.16 -4.12
CA ARG A 36 1.76 5.14 -5.22
C ARG A 36 2.78 4.83 -6.31
N SER A 37 4.04 4.59 -5.93
CA SER A 37 5.11 4.29 -6.89
C SER A 37 4.80 3.02 -7.68
N TYR A 38 4.31 1.98 -7.00
CA TYR A 38 3.83 0.77 -7.66
C TYR A 38 2.70 1.05 -8.65
N CYS A 39 1.69 1.86 -8.27
CA CYS A 39 0.62 2.24 -9.18
C CYS A 39 1.14 3.01 -10.41
N GLU A 40 2.06 3.95 -10.23
CA GLU A 40 2.68 4.72 -11.32
C GLU A 40 3.42 3.80 -12.31
N GLU A 41 4.25 2.87 -11.82
CA GLU A 41 4.97 1.90 -12.65
C GLU A 41 4.02 1.00 -13.47
N HIS A 42 2.88 0.66 -12.88
CA HIS A 42 1.87 -0.19 -13.49
C HIS A 42 0.79 0.59 -14.26
N HIS A 43 0.92 1.92 -14.39
CA HIS A 43 -0.06 2.80 -15.04
C HIS A 43 -1.47 2.68 -14.45
N LEU A 44 -1.56 2.51 -13.13
CA LEU A 44 -2.79 2.43 -12.35
C LEU A 44 -3.11 3.79 -11.73
N GLU A 45 -4.39 4.15 -11.70
CA GLU A 45 -4.83 5.33 -10.95
C GLU A 45 -4.74 5.07 -9.45
N PHE A 46 -4.02 5.94 -8.74
CA PHE A 46 -3.92 5.91 -7.29
C PHE A 46 -4.64 7.11 -6.69
N SER A 47 -5.75 6.86 -6.00
CA SER A 47 -6.44 7.86 -5.18
C SER A 47 -6.40 7.44 -3.73
N CYS A 48 -6.04 8.37 -2.85
CA CYS A 48 -6.03 8.16 -1.41
C CYS A 48 -6.87 9.26 -0.77
N GLU A 49 -8.12 8.93 -0.45
CA GLU A 49 -9.11 9.87 0.10
C GLU A 49 -9.26 9.70 1.61
N GLU A 50 -8.17 9.83 2.37
CA GLU A 50 -8.28 10.17 3.79
C GLU A 50 -7.26 11.26 4.12
N VAL A 51 -7.83 12.42 4.51
CA VAL A 51 -7.20 13.67 4.90
C VAL A 51 -6.29 13.46 6.10
N ASP A 52 -5.07 12.97 5.86
CA ASP A 52 -3.82 13.30 6.59
C ASP A 52 -2.62 12.43 6.16
N CYS A 53 -2.76 11.61 5.11
CA CYS A 53 -1.73 10.64 4.72
C CYS A 53 -0.34 11.24 4.39
N LEU A 54 -0.26 12.56 4.17
CA LEU A 54 0.98 13.28 3.87
C LEU A 54 1.21 14.53 4.73
N SER A 55 0.41 14.77 5.77
CA SER A 55 0.70 15.83 6.74
C SER A 55 1.85 15.44 7.68
#